data_AF-A0A7W3ST32-F1
#
_entry.id   AF-A0A7W3ST32-F1
#
_cell.length_a   1.000
_cell.length_b   1.000
_cell.length_c   1.000
_cell.angle_alpha   90.00
_cell.angle_beta   90.00
_cell.angle_gamma   90.00
#
_symmetry.space_group_name_H-M   'P 1'
#
loop_
_entity.id
_entity.type
_entity.pdbx_description
1 polymer ?
#
loop_
_entity_poly.entity_id
_entity_poly.type
_entity_poly.pdbx_seq_one_letter_code
_entity_poly.pdbx_strand_id
1 'polypeptide(L)'
;MEGIQLASAYGILCKINSVYIPEVNGNHLQEVSKAVRKLDAFSHNIMPLILSPSSQYYKEGYRTPTPAEINKIQEASSRIMPVMRHCRQCRADAVGLLGSDWSQTPDMLPMEGKFNDKQRSEFQDKLIREMENTSKLNDDYTDYFS
;
A
#
# COMPACT_ATOMS: atom_id res chain seq x y z
N MET A 1 -12.32 4.21 -7.56
CA MET A 1 -12.32 3.53 -6.24
C MET A 1 -12.68 2.04 -6.33
N GLU A 2 -13.15 1.58 -7.50
CA GLU A 2 -13.57 0.19 -7.77
C GLU A 2 -12.52 -0.87 -7.40
N GLY A 3 -11.23 -0.63 -7.63
CA GLY A 3 -10.19 -1.61 -7.32
C GLY A 3 -10.12 -1.99 -5.83
N ILE A 4 -10.35 -1.03 -4.92
CA ILE A 4 -10.37 -1.31 -3.47
C ILE A 4 -11.61 -2.13 -3.10
N GLN A 5 -12.77 -1.77 -3.67
CA GLN A 5 -14.02 -2.48 -3.44
C GLN A 5 -13.91 -3.92 -3.90
N LEU A 6 -13.42 -4.15 -5.12
CA LEU A 6 -13.30 -5.48 -5.70
C LEU A 6 -12.32 -6.34 -4.89
N ALA A 7 -11.12 -5.82 -4.60
CA ALA A 7 -10.14 -6.56 -3.81
C ALA A 7 -10.68 -6.92 -2.42
N SER A 8 -11.35 -5.99 -1.73
CA SER A 8 -11.92 -6.25 -0.42
C SER A 8 -13.08 -7.26 -0.49
N ALA A 9 -13.92 -7.22 -1.54
CA ALA A 9 -14.98 -8.21 -1.77
C ALA A 9 -14.43 -9.63 -1.98
N TYR A 10 -13.23 -9.76 -2.56
CA TYR A 10 -12.51 -11.03 -2.66
C TYR A 10 -11.71 -11.42 -1.39
N GLY A 11 -11.90 -10.70 -0.27
CA GLY A 11 -11.20 -10.96 0.99
C GLY A 11 -9.73 -10.56 0.99
N ILE A 12 -9.29 -9.74 0.02
CA ILE A 12 -7.91 -9.24 -0.05
C ILE A 12 -7.79 -7.99 0.83
N LEU A 13 -6.89 -8.05 1.82
CA LEU A 13 -6.64 -6.93 2.72
C LEU A 13 -5.97 -5.75 1.99
N CYS A 14 -6.70 -4.66 1.83
CA CYS A 14 -6.21 -3.46 1.15
C CYS A 14 -5.56 -2.48 2.12
N LYS A 15 -4.26 -2.19 1.93
CA LYS A 15 -3.55 -1.12 2.63
C LYS A 15 -3.41 0.10 1.73
N ILE A 16 -3.91 1.24 2.21
CA ILE A 16 -3.85 2.50 1.47
C ILE A 16 -2.62 3.27 1.91
N ASN A 17 -1.82 3.76 0.97
CA ASN A 17 -0.71 4.67 1.25
C ASN A 17 -1.08 6.06 0.71
N SER A 18 -0.99 7.08 1.56
CA SER A 18 -1.21 8.47 1.16
C SER A 18 0.01 9.31 1.51
N VAL A 19 0.45 10.15 0.57
CA VAL A 19 1.48 11.16 0.82
C VAL A 19 0.80 12.43 1.33
N TYR A 20 1.20 12.89 2.52
CA TYR A 20 0.73 14.13 3.12
C TYR A 20 1.51 15.31 2.56
N ILE A 21 0.79 16.23 1.92
CA ILE A 21 1.27 17.45 1.31
C ILE A 21 0.45 18.60 1.91
N PRO A 22 1.02 19.41 2.82
CA PRO A 22 0.24 20.34 3.65
C PRO A 22 -0.59 21.32 2.81
N GLU A 23 0.02 21.83 1.73
CA GLU A 23 -0.57 22.82 0.84
C GLU A 23 -1.61 22.22 -0.14
N VAL A 24 -1.63 20.90 -0.34
CA VAL A 24 -2.52 20.24 -1.31
C VAL A 24 -3.65 19.49 -0.62
N ASN A 25 -3.33 18.59 0.30
CA ASN A 25 -4.29 17.64 0.87
C ASN A 25 -4.36 17.68 2.40
N GLY A 26 -3.81 18.73 3.02
CA GLY A 26 -3.67 18.92 4.47
C GLY A 26 -4.89 18.46 5.29
N ASN A 27 -6.03 19.10 5.05
CA ASN A 27 -7.28 18.78 5.74
C ASN A 27 -8.08 17.65 5.06
N HIS A 28 -7.72 17.27 3.83
CA HIS A 28 -8.50 16.33 3.02
C HIS A 28 -8.20 14.86 3.37
N LEU A 29 -7.04 14.54 3.95
CA LEU A 29 -6.67 13.15 4.26
C LEU A 29 -7.62 12.43 5.24
N GLN A 30 -8.34 13.17 6.09
CA GLN A 30 -9.37 12.57 6.94
C GLN A 30 -10.57 12.10 6.10
N GLU A 31 -10.96 12.87 5.08
CA GLU A 31 -12.02 12.47 4.16
C GLU A 31 -11.60 11.27 3.30
N VAL A 32 -10.33 11.23 2.87
CA VAL A 32 -9.75 10.03 2.24
C VAL A 32 -9.84 8.83 3.18
N SER A 33 -9.48 8.99 4.45
CA SER A 33 -9.56 7.91 5.45
C SER A 33 -11.00 7.41 5.63
N LYS A 34 -11.99 8.31 5.69
CA LYS A 34 -13.42 7.93 5.73
C LYS A 34 -13.83 7.20 4.46
N ALA A 35 -13.44 7.71 3.30
CA ALA A 35 -13.80 7.15 2.01
C ALA A 35 -13.25 5.72 1.87
N VAL A 36 -11.97 5.49 2.13
CA VAL A 36 -11.36 4.16 1.99
C VAL A 36 -11.86 3.18 3.07
N ARG A 37 -12.17 3.67 4.28
CA ARG A 37 -12.78 2.83 5.33
C ARG A 37 -14.17 2.34 4.93
N LYS A 38 -14.97 3.16 4.24
CA LYS A 38 -16.27 2.73 3.69
C LYS A 38 -16.13 1.64 2.63
N LEU A 39 -14.96 1.48 2.03
CA LEU A 39 -14.64 0.44 1.05
C LEU A 39 -13.90 -0.74 1.66
N ASP A 40 -13.97 -0.89 2.98
CA ASP A 40 -13.36 -1.97 3.75
C ASP A 40 -11.83 -2.07 3.64
N ALA A 41 -11.16 -0.93 3.41
CA ALA A 41 -9.71 -0.89 3.49
C ALA A 41 -9.21 -1.25 4.90
N PHE A 42 -8.26 -2.17 4.96
CA PHE A 42 -7.71 -2.74 6.19
C PHE A 42 -6.91 -1.72 7.01
N SER A 43 -6.03 -0.95 6.36
CA SER A 43 -5.18 0.02 7.06
C SER A 43 -4.79 1.20 6.17
N HIS A 44 -4.48 2.33 6.81
CA HIS A 44 -4.04 3.54 6.14
C HIS A 44 -2.63 3.92 6.62
N ASN A 45 -1.71 4.15 5.70
CA ASN A 45 -0.36 4.58 5.96
C ASN A 45 -0.15 5.98 5.38
N ILE A 46 -0.16 6.98 6.27
CA ILE A 46 0.02 8.38 5.91
C ILE A 46 1.50 8.72 6.08
N MET A 47 2.17 9.01 4.97
CA MET A 47 3.61 9.28 4.91
C MET A 47 3.86 10.75 4.56
N PRO A 48 4.94 11.38 5.05
CA PRO A 48 5.28 12.75 4.65
C PRO A 48 5.70 12.82 3.19
N LEU A 49 5.41 13.95 2.53
CA LEU A 49 6.10 14.35 1.30
C LEU A 49 7.60 14.47 1.58
N ILE A 50 8.42 13.70 0.86
CA ILE A 50 9.88 13.88 0.84
C ILE A 50 10.24 14.62 -0.44
N LEU A 51 10.95 15.72 -0.29
CA LEU A 51 11.43 16.52 -1.42
C LEU A 51 12.76 15.97 -1.92
N SER A 52 12.83 15.77 -3.24
CA SER A 52 14.08 15.58 -3.97
C SER A 52 14.33 16.82 -4.84
N PRO A 53 15.58 17.27 -5.03
CA PRO A 53 15.91 18.36 -5.95
C PRO A 53 15.36 18.18 -7.37
N SER A 54 15.18 16.93 -7.80
CA SER A 54 14.62 16.60 -9.12
C SER A 54 13.08 16.64 -9.18
N SER A 55 12.40 16.62 -8.03
CA SER A 55 10.94 16.55 -7.97
C SER A 55 10.26 17.86 -8.37
N GLN A 56 9.07 17.76 -8.97
CA GLN A 56 8.28 18.93 -9.33
C GLN A 56 7.89 19.77 -8.11
N TYR A 57 7.50 19.12 -7.01
CA TYR A 57 7.17 19.79 -5.75
C TYR A 57 8.32 20.62 -5.19
N TYR A 58 9.57 20.17 -5.35
CA TYR A 58 10.74 20.96 -4.97
C TYR A 58 10.89 22.20 -5.85
N LYS A 59 10.73 22.06 -7.17
CA LYS A 59 10.84 23.17 -8.13
C LYS A 59 9.75 24.22 -7.92
N GLU A 60 8.56 23.80 -7.49
CA GLU A 60 7.43 24.67 -7.18
C GLU A 60 7.49 25.27 -5.78
N GLY A 61 8.51 24.95 -4.97
CA GLY A 61 8.73 25.57 -3.67
C GLY A 61 7.87 25.01 -2.53
N TYR A 62 7.32 23.80 -2.69
CA TYR A 62 6.64 23.11 -1.58
C TYR A 62 7.63 22.78 -0.47
N ARG A 63 7.10 22.56 0.73
CA ARG A 63 7.88 22.16 1.91
C ARG A 63 7.60 20.72 2.31
N THR A 64 8.58 20.15 3.02
CA THR A 64 8.38 18.90 3.76
C THR A 64 7.50 19.17 4.99
N PRO A 65 6.50 18.32 5.29
CA PRO A 65 5.74 18.39 6.53
C PRO A 65 6.62 18.26 7.77
N THR A 66 6.25 18.95 8.85
CA THR A 66 6.88 18.74 10.14
C THR A 66 6.42 17.42 10.79
N PRO A 67 7.22 16.80 11.67
CA PRO A 67 6.79 15.62 12.43
C PRO A 67 5.51 15.84 13.23
N ALA A 68 5.31 17.05 13.76
CA ALA A 68 4.11 17.41 14.52
C ALA A 68 2.84 17.39 13.63
N GLU A 69 2.93 17.91 12.40
CA GLU A 69 1.82 17.87 11.44
C GLU A 69 1.47 16.43 11.05
N ILE A 70 2.48 15.60 10.79
CA ILE A 70 2.29 14.17 10.49
C ILE A 70 1.62 13.44 11.64
N ASN A 71 2.11 13.64 12.87
CA ASN A 71 1.51 13.02 14.05
C ASN A 71 0.06 13.45 14.23
N LYS A 72 -0.24 14.75 14.04
CA LYS A 72 -1.60 15.30 14.14
C LYS A 72 -2.55 14.65 13.14
N ILE A 73 -2.17 14.53 11.86
CA ILE A 73 -3.04 13.93 10.86
C ILE A 73 -3.18 12.42 11.05
N GLN A 74 -2.10 11.72 11.45
CA GLN A 74 -2.16 10.29 11.77
C GLN A 74 -3.06 10.03 12.97
N GLU A 75 -3.01 10.86 14.01
CA GLU A 75 -3.89 10.74 15.17
C GLU A 75 -5.35 10.98 14.80
N ALA A 76 -5.63 12.04 14.04
CA ALA A 76 -6.99 12.31 13.56
C ALA A 76 -7.54 11.14 12.73
N SER A 77 -6.76 10.63 11.78
CA SER A 77 -7.16 9.49 10.93
C SER A 77 -7.25 8.18 11.71
N SER A 78 -6.49 8.00 12.79
CA SER A 78 -6.55 6.80 13.64
C SER A 78 -7.87 6.64 14.39
N ARG A 79 -8.63 7.72 14.55
CA ARG A 79 -10.00 7.69 15.10
C ARG A 79 -11.02 7.13 14.11
N ILE A 80 -10.64 6.95 12.84
CA ILE A 80 -11.50 6.53 11.73
C ILE A 80 -11.17 5.10 11.30
N MET A 81 -9.88 4.75 11.22
CA MET A 81 -9.42 3.43 10.82
C MET A 81 -8.00 3.14 11.34
N PRO A 82 -7.54 1.88 11.33
CA PRO A 82 -6.16 1.56 11.72
C PRO A 82 -5.13 2.32 10.88
N VAL A 83 -4.21 3.03 11.55
CA VAL A 83 -3.15 3.80 10.91
C VAL A 83 -1.78 3.19 11.19
N MET A 84 -0.99 2.95 10.14
CA MET A 84 0.40 2.52 10.27
C MET A 84 1.29 3.70 10.64
N ARG A 85 2.11 3.55 11.69
CA ARG A 85 3.02 4.60 12.20
C ARG A 85 4.52 4.30 12.08
N HIS A 86 4.88 3.05 11.79
CA HIS A 86 6.28 2.59 11.75
C HIS A 86 6.84 2.45 10.33
N CYS A 87 6.26 3.15 9.36
CA CYS A 87 6.75 3.10 7.99
C CYS A 87 8.12 3.78 7.90
N ARG A 88 9.13 3.06 7.39
CA ARG A 88 10.47 3.60 7.11
C ARG A 88 10.70 3.98 5.65
N GLN A 89 9.62 4.05 4.86
CA GLN A 89 9.68 4.29 3.42
C GLN A 89 10.68 3.35 2.73
N CYS A 90 10.41 2.05 2.87
CA CYS A 90 11.25 1.00 2.32
C CYS A 90 11.48 1.20 0.82
N ARG A 91 12.68 0.85 0.37
CA ARG A 91 12.98 0.74 -1.05
C ARG A 91 12.44 -0.57 -1.59
N ALA A 92 12.16 -0.60 -2.89
CA ALA A 92 11.69 -1.81 -3.57
C ALA A 92 12.73 -2.94 -3.57
N ASP A 93 14.02 -2.61 -3.44
CA ASP A 93 15.14 -3.54 -3.36
C ASP A 93 15.52 -3.94 -1.93
N ALA A 94 14.82 -3.46 -0.89
CA ALA A 94 15.16 -3.77 0.50
C ALA A 94 14.92 -5.26 0.81
N VAL A 95 15.87 -5.91 1.48
CA VAL A 95 15.79 -7.33 1.86
C VAL A 95 16.09 -7.48 3.35
N GLY A 96 15.32 -8.30 4.08
CA GLY A 96 15.49 -8.53 5.52
C GLY A 96 14.39 -7.88 6.37
N LEU A 97 14.72 -7.51 7.61
CA LEU A 97 13.77 -6.92 8.57
C LEU A 97 13.78 -5.39 8.51
N LEU A 98 12.69 -4.75 8.98
CA LEU A 98 12.64 -3.30 9.11
C LEU A 98 13.74 -2.78 10.07
N GLY A 99 14.75 -2.11 9.50
CA GLY A 99 15.93 -1.66 10.25
C GLY A 99 17.17 -2.53 10.11
N SER A 100 17.04 -3.67 9.45
CA SER A 100 18.12 -4.59 9.12
C SER A 100 18.06 -4.89 7.62
N ASP A 101 18.33 -3.87 6.80
CA ASP A 101 18.37 -3.98 5.33
C ASP A 101 19.68 -4.64 4.89
N TRP A 102 19.58 -5.82 4.29
CA TRP A 102 20.69 -6.62 3.80
C TRP A 102 20.91 -6.49 2.29
N SER A 103 20.17 -5.60 1.61
CA SER A 103 20.28 -5.46 0.15
C SER A 103 21.68 -5.04 -0.32
N GLN A 104 22.46 -4.41 0.57
CA GLN A 104 23.86 -3.99 0.32
C GLN A 104 24.88 -5.00 0.85
N THR A 105 24.44 -6.12 1.42
CA THR A 105 25.29 -7.18 1.95
C THR A 105 24.89 -8.54 1.34
N PRO A 106 25.24 -8.80 0.06
CA PRO A 106 24.86 -10.02 -0.63
C PRO A 106 25.28 -11.31 0.08
N ASP A 107 26.41 -11.28 0.80
CA ASP A 107 26.92 -12.42 1.58
C ASP A 107 26.00 -12.84 2.73
N MET A 108 25.13 -11.94 3.19
CA MET A 108 24.12 -12.21 4.22
C MET A 108 22.82 -12.78 3.65
N LEU A 109 22.66 -12.77 2.34
CA LEU A 109 21.46 -13.31 1.69
C LEU A 109 21.54 -14.84 1.69
N PRO A 110 20.42 -15.54 1.94
CA PRO A 110 20.40 -16.99 1.82
C PRO A 110 20.73 -17.37 0.37
N MET A 111 21.88 -18.00 0.18
CA MET A 111 22.42 -18.41 -1.12
C MET A 111 21.65 -19.57 -1.77
N GLU A 112 20.73 -20.20 -1.04
CA GLU A 112 20.00 -21.37 -1.51
C GLU A 112 18.52 -21.09 -1.70
N GLY A 113 18.18 -20.78 -2.94
CA GLY A 113 16.85 -21.03 -3.50
C GLY A 113 17.04 -21.56 -4.91
N LYS A 114 16.75 -22.84 -5.15
CA LYS A 114 16.70 -23.35 -6.53
C LYS A 114 15.48 -22.72 -7.20
N PHE A 115 15.69 -21.62 -7.94
CA PHE A 115 14.65 -21.05 -8.78
C PHE A 115 14.26 -22.07 -9.84
N ASN A 116 13.07 -22.66 -9.71
CA ASN A 116 12.54 -23.65 -10.65
C ASN A 116 11.41 -23.01 -11.44
N ASP A 117 11.73 -22.62 -12.66
CA ASP A 117 10.80 -21.92 -13.55
C ASP A 117 9.56 -22.77 -13.87
N LYS A 118 9.74 -24.09 -14.04
CA LYS A 118 8.63 -25.03 -14.27
C LYS A 118 7.67 -25.08 -13.08
N GLN A 119 8.20 -25.23 -11.86
CA GLN A 119 7.38 -25.23 -10.64
C GLN A 119 6.64 -23.90 -10.45
N ARG A 120 7.30 -22.77 -10.78
CA ARG A 120 6.67 -21.44 -10.72
C ARG A 120 5.50 -21.34 -11.71
N SER A 121 5.71 -21.74 -12.96
CA SER A 121 4.68 -21.72 -13.99
C SER A 121 3.50 -22.62 -13.62
N GLU A 122 3.76 -23.85 -13.17
CA GLU A 122 2.72 -24.79 -12.74
C GLU A 122 1.90 -24.25 -11.56
N PHE A 123 2.55 -23.58 -10.61
CA PHE A 123 1.87 -22.93 -9.49
C PHE A 123 1.02 -21.73 -9.93
N GLN A 124 1.53 -20.90 -10.84
CA GLN A 124 0.77 -19.79 -11.41
C GLN A 124 -0.46 -20.28 -12.17
N ASP A 125 -0.33 -21.31 -13.01
CA ASP A 125 -1.45 -21.91 -13.74
C ASP A 125 -2.49 -22.49 -12.78
N LYS A 126 -2.05 -23.11 -11.68
CA LYS A 126 -2.93 -23.62 -10.63
C LYS A 126 -3.71 -22.48 -9.96
N LEU A 127 -3.03 -21.41 -9.55
CA LEU A 127 -3.66 -20.23 -8.95
C LEU A 127 -4.69 -19.60 -9.89
N ILE A 128 -4.36 -19.44 -11.17
CA ILE A 128 -5.28 -18.90 -12.18
C ILE A 128 -6.55 -19.76 -12.26
N ARG A 129 -6.42 -21.09 -12.31
CA ARG A 129 -7.59 -21.99 -12.31
C ARG A 129 -8.41 -21.90 -11.02
N GLU A 130 -7.76 -21.79 -9.86
CA GLU A 130 -8.44 -21.60 -8.59
C GLU A 130 -9.21 -20.27 -8.55
N MET A 131 -8.60 -19.20 -9.07
CA MET A 131 -9.25 -17.88 -9.19
C MET A 131 -10.44 -17.92 -10.16
N GLU A 132 -10.31 -18.57 -11.33
CA GLU A 132 -11.41 -18.75 -12.28
C GLU A 132 -12.56 -19.58 -11.69
N ASN A 133 -12.25 -20.64 -10.95
CA ASN A 133 -13.27 -21.46 -10.30
C ASN A 133 -13.97 -20.71 -9.15
N THR A 134 -13.25 -19.86 -8.43
CA THR A 134 -13.81 -19.00 -7.38
C THR A 134 -14.66 -17.89 -8.00
N SER A 135 -14.26 -17.35 -9.16
CA SER A 135 -15.05 -16.39 -9.93
C SER A 135 -16.36 -17.01 -10.41
N LYS A 136 -16.35 -18.23 -10.95
CA LYS A 136 -17.56 -18.95 -11.41
C LYS A 136 -18.54 -19.30 -10.29
N LEU A 137 -18.08 -19.36 -9.03
CA LEU A 137 -18.94 -19.52 -7.85
C LEU A 137 -19.55 -18.18 -7.38
N ASN A 138 -19.00 -17.05 -7.84
CA ASN A 138 -19.38 -15.69 -7.44
C ASN A 138 -20.01 -14.89 -8.60
N ASP A 139 -20.45 -15.54 -9.68
CA ASP A 139 -21.09 -14.90 -10.85
C ASP A 139 -22.41 -14.17 -10.53
N ASP A 140 -22.92 -14.27 -9.29
CA ASP A 140 -24.01 -13.43 -8.74
C ASP A 140 -23.65 -11.93 -8.59
N TYR A 141 -22.41 -11.52 -8.87
CA TYR A 141 -21.96 -10.11 -8.78
C TYR A 141 -21.97 -9.33 -10.11
N THR A 142 -22.39 -9.95 -11.22
CA THR A 142 -22.42 -9.29 -12.55
C THR A 142 -23.51 -8.21 -12.69
N ASP A 143 -24.44 -8.10 -11.74
CA ASP A 143 -25.51 -7.09 -11.73
C ASP A 143 -25.09 -5.70 -11.21
N TYR A 144 -23.83 -5.51 -10.77
CA TYR A 144 -23.37 -4.19 -10.28
C TYR A 144 -22.98 -3.19 -11.39
N PHE A 145 -23.05 -3.58 -12.67
CA PHE A 145 -22.66 -2.76 -13.82
C PHE A 145 -23.77 -2.57 -14.87
N SER A 146 -25.03 -2.84 -14.52
CA SER A 146 -26.21 -2.47 -15.32
C SER A 146 -26.91 -1.23 -14.78
#